data_AF-A0A5D3B3L7-F1
#
_entry.id   AF-A0A5D3B3L7-F1
#
_cell.length_a   1.000
_cell.length_b   1.000
_cell.length_c   1.000
_cell.angle_alpha   90.00
_cell.angle_beta   90.00
_cell.angle_gamma   90.00
#
_symmetry.space_group_name_H-M   'P 1'
#
loop_
_entity.id
_entity.type
_entity.pdbx_description
1 polymer ?
#
loop_
_entity_poly.entity_id
_entity_poly.type
_entity_poly.pdbx_seq_one_letter_code
_entity_poly.pdbx_strand_id
1 'polypeptide(L)'
;MTQIWHSLVDTVRVLPTIPTDHVDQEKQTVNAALEKLNVLMALRRGERSTPDPNPHPRLPTAILPSAAVQGATPGSGGGAKRKRKGSFSASPAPMTLDLTGTAMGMHPSPLPTASAAGTKPSTPMSREATGKHRRELYADQLPLQPGRKVAFKLPAKSTRDGEDSQGGAGDDWILATVKRCILQDRMRYEVQDVDDGNTYNTTLRSIIPLPDPASPTQLTSNPANIEDYPRESIVLALYPDTTSFYRATVVAAPYPGSGNGLGIRGQGHGLKPDPGAKRGVYRLLFVDDDGHVQEVQKDYVVPYPG
;
A
#
# COMPACT_ATOMS: atom_id res chain seq x y z
N MET A 1 -45.80 22.42 27.49
CA MET A 1 -44.50 22.90 26.96
C MET A 1 -43.45 23.11 28.05
N THR A 2 -43.63 24.05 28.99
CA THR A 2 -42.58 24.50 29.94
C THR A 2 -41.81 23.38 30.69
N GLN A 3 -42.51 22.42 31.30
CA GLN A 3 -41.90 21.32 32.06
C GLN A 3 -40.81 20.55 31.30
N ILE A 4 -41.02 20.29 30.01
CA ILE A 4 -40.07 19.57 29.14
C ILE A 4 -38.81 20.40 28.91
N TRP A 5 -38.95 21.72 28.83
CA TRP A 5 -37.83 22.65 28.60
C TRP A 5 -36.91 22.74 29.83
N HIS A 6 -37.47 22.75 31.04
CA HIS A 6 -36.67 22.68 32.27
C HIS A 6 -35.94 21.34 32.40
N SER A 7 -36.63 20.22 32.16
CA SER A 7 -36.00 18.88 32.13
C SER A 7 -34.83 18.79 31.13
N LEU A 8 -34.98 19.38 29.94
CA LEU A 8 -33.90 19.44 28.95
C LEU A 8 -32.69 20.26 29.45
N VAL A 9 -32.92 21.45 30.02
CA VAL A 9 -31.86 22.32 30.54
C VAL A 9 -31.09 21.65 31.69
N ASP A 10 -31.78 21.01 32.62
CA ASP A 10 -31.11 20.35 33.74
C ASP A 10 -30.41 19.06 33.33
N THR A 11 -30.92 18.35 32.30
CA THR A 11 -30.18 17.22 31.68
C THR A 11 -28.87 17.68 31.03
N VAL A 12 -28.89 18.82 30.32
CA VAL A 12 -27.68 19.40 29.70
C VAL A 12 -26.67 19.86 30.75
N ARG A 13 -27.12 20.36 31.91
CA ARG A 13 -26.26 20.77 33.03
C ARG A 13 -25.59 19.61 33.78
N VAL A 14 -26.13 18.39 33.66
CA VAL A 14 -25.59 17.18 34.30
C VAL A 14 -24.60 16.43 33.39
N LEU A 15 -24.43 16.86 32.13
CA LEU A 15 -23.39 16.32 31.26
C LEU A 15 -21.99 16.64 31.82
N PRO A 16 -21.11 15.64 32.04
CA PRO A 16 -19.76 15.89 32.52
C PRO A 16 -18.95 16.65 31.46
N THR A 17 -18.46 17.83 31.83
CA THR A 17 -17.55 18.62 30.99
C THR A 17 -16.27 17.83 30.75
N ILE A 18 -15.97 17.51 29.49
CA ILE A 18 -14.71 16.85 29.10
C ILE A 18 -13.54 17.76 29.54
N PRO A 19 -12.57 17.27 30.34
CA PRO A 19 -11.46 18.10 30.81
C PRO A 19 -10.63 18.65 29.64
N THR A 20 -10.61 19.97 29.50
CA THR A 20 -9.85 20.68 28.46
C THR A 20 -8.34 20.50 28.61
N ASP A 21 -7.88 20.25 29.84
CA ASP A 21 -6.47 20.15 30.23
C ASP A 21 -5.67 19.17 29.36
N HIS A 22 -6.27 18.04 28.95
CA HIS A 22 -5.58 17.06 28.09
C HIS A 22 -5.24 17.64 26.72
N VAL A 23 -6.13 18.46 26.15
CA VAL A 23 -5.96 19.09 24.84
C VAL A 23 -4.90 20.20 24.92
N ASP A 24 -4.82 20.93 26.03
CA ASP A 24 -3.81 21.97 26.23
C ASP A 24 -2.44 21.39 26.62
N GLN A 25 -2.39 20.27 27.35
CA GLN A 25 -1.17 19.50 27.61
C GLN A 25 -0.60 18.87 26.33
N GLU A 26 -1.46 18.38 25.42
CA GLU A 26 -1.04 17.95 24.09
C GLU A 26 -0.45 19.11 23.26
N LYS A 27 -1.14 20.26 23.18
CA LYS A 27 -0.61 21.47 22.51
C LYS A 27 0.75 21.89 23.05
N GLN A 28 0.91 21.93 24.37
CA GLN A 28 2.17 22.34 25.00
C GLN A 28 3.30 21.33 24.71
N THR A 29 2.98 20.04 24.67
CA THR A 29 3.91 18.98 24.28
C THR A 29 4.34 19.09 22.81
N VAL A 30 3.40 19.38 21.90
CA VAL A 30 3.68 19.60 20.46
C VAL A 30 4.53 20.86 20.25
N ASN A 31 4.24 21.97 20.93
CA ASN A 31 5.04 23.19 20.86
C ASN A 31 6.48 22.95 21.36
N ALA A 32 6.65 22.28 22.50
CA ALA A 32 7.97 21.92 23.02
C ALA A 32 8.75 20.95 22.10
N ALA A 33 8.07 20.13 21.29
CA ALA A 33 8.69 19.31 20.26
C ALA A 33 9.13 20.15 19.04
N LEU A 34 8.33 21.12 18.62
CA LEU A 34 8.66 22.04 17.52
C LEU A 34 9.86 22.95 17.86
N GLU A 35 9.97 23.44 19.09
CA GLU A 35 11.14 24.20 19.55
C GLU A 35 12.43 23.35 19.50
N LYS A 36 12.38 22.12 20.00
CA LYS A 36 13.50 21.17 19.94
C LYS A 36 13.89 20.84 18.49
N LEU A 37 12.91 20.69 17.60
CA LEU A 37 13.16 20.48 16.17
C LEU A 37 13.83 21.71 15.53
N ASN A 38 13.41 22.94 15.89
CA ASN A 38 14.04 24.17 15.42
C ASN A 38 15.48 24.32 15.93
N VAL A 39 15.77 23.97 17.18
CA VAL A 39 17.14 23.94 17.73
C VAL A 39 18.00 22.91 17.00
N LEU A 40 17.49 21.70 16.75
CA LEU A 40 18.20 20.68 15.96
C LEU A 40 18.41 21.11 14.50
N MET A 41 17.46 21.82 13.89
CA MET A 41 17.59 22.39 12.55
C MET A 41 18.59 23.56 12.51
N ALA A 42 18.71 24.36 13.57
CA ALA A 42 19.73 25.38 13.71
C ALA A 42 21.13 24.77 13.85
N LEU A 43 21.29 23.78 14.75
CA LEU A 43 22.54 23.02 14.91
C LEU A 43 22.99 22.37 13.59
N ARG A 44 22.07 21.69 12.89
CA ARG A 44 22.31 21.06 11.58
C ARG A 44 22.65 22.06 10.46
N ARG A 45 22.35 23.35 10.64
CA ARG A 45 22.75 24.44 9.72
C ARG A 45 24.02 25.17 10.18
N GLY A 46 24.39 25.08 11.46
CA GLY A 46 25.50 25.80 12.06
C GLY A 46 26.89 25.20 11.81
N GLU A 47 26.99 23.90 11.50
CA GLU A 47 28.28 23.21 11.32
C GLU A 47 28.94 23.44 9.93
N ARG A 48 28.89 24.69 9.43
CA ARG A 48 29.62 25.18 8.24
C ARG A 48 29.99 26.67 8.33
N SER A 49 30.62 27.10 9.44
CA SER A 49 31.24 28.43 9.51
C SER A 49 32.43 28.49 10.47
N THR A 50 33.64 28.24 9.96
CA THR A 50 34.89 28.71 10.56
C THR A 50 35.10 30.18 10.13
N PRO A 51 35.31 31.13 11.06
CA PRO A 51 35.57 32.53 10.71
C PRO A 51 37.04 32.74 10.29
N ASP A 52 37.26 33.59 9.28
CA ASP A 52 38.59 34.05 8.86
C ASP A 52 38.59 35.59 8.83
N PRO A 53 39.45 36.30 9.60
CA PRO A 53 39.29 37.73 9.84
C PRO A 53 40.27 38.62 9.05
N ASN A 54 39.85 39.18 7.91
CA ASN A 54 40.23 40.56 7.55
C ASN A 54 39.36 41.19 6.42
N PRO A 55 38.98 42.47 6.52
CA PRO A 55 38.36 43.22 5.43
C PRO A 55 39.35 44.11 4.66
N HIS A 56 39.06 44.44 3.39
CA HIS A 56 39.18 45.77 2.75
C HIS A 56 38.83 45.68 1.22
N PRO A 57 38.46 46.78 0.51
CA PRO A 57 37.37 46.68 -0.47
C PRO A 57 37.53 47.37 -1.86
N ARG A 58 36.57 47.09 -2.77
CA ARG A 58 36.17 47.79 -4.04
C ARG A 58 37.00 47.48 -5.31
N LEU A 59 36.44 46.83 -6.36
CA LEU A 59 35.69 47.36 -7.56
C LEU A 59 36.61 47.87 -8.71
N PRO A 60 36.17 47.96 -10.00
CA PRO A 60 35.49 46.96 -10.86
C PRO A 60 36.07 46.92 -12.32
N THR A 61 35.37 46.28 -13.29
CA THR A 61 35.56 46.41 -14.78
C THR A 61 36.78 45.67 -15.41
N ALA A 62 36.81 45.17 -16.66
CA ALA A 62 35.86 44.47 -17.56
C ALA A 62 36.64 43.88 -18.79
N ILE A 63 35.93 43.39 -19.82
CA ILE A 63 36.37 43.22 -21.24
C ILE A 63 37.13 41.92 -21.64
N LEU A 64 36.80 41.40 -22.83
CA LEU A 64 37.35 40.26 -23.61
C LEU A 64 38.47 40.77 -24.59
N PRO A 65 39.05 40.06 -25.59
CA PRO A 65 38.76 38.71 -26.12
C PRO A 65 39.96 37.84 -26.61
N SER A 66 39.60 36.66 -27.16
CA SER A 66 40.18 36.05 -28.38
C SER A 66 41.46 35.18 -28.35
N ALA A 67 41.36 34.08 -29.11
CA ALA A 67 42.39 33.38 -29.89
C ALA A 67 43.59 32.70 -29.18
N ALA A 68 44.13 31.56 -29.66
CA ALA A 68 43.64 30.53 -30.60
C ALA A 68 44.63 29.32 -30.58
N VAL A 69 44.45 28.37 -31.52
CA VAL A 69 45.50 27.47 -32.08
C VAL A 69 46.01 26.30 -31.20
N GLN A 70 45.74 25.08 -31.69
CA GLN A 70 46.58 23.86 -31.80
C GLN A 70 47.48 23.42 -30.59
N GLY A 71 47.62 22.14 -30.25
CA GLY A 71 47.12 20.88 -30.85
C GLY A 71 47.86 19.66 -30.26
N ALA A 72 47.82 18.53 -30.97
CA ALA A 72 48.64 17.31 -30.77
C ALA A 72 48.50 16.48 -29.44
N THR A 73 47.89 15.30 -29.57
CA THR A 73 48.36 14.05 -28.92
C THR A 73 49.71 13.60 -29.53
N PRO A 74 50.53 12.68 -28.94
CA PRO A 74 50.19 11.62 -27.96
C PRO A 74 51.25 11.40 -26.84
N GLY A 75 51.17 10.29 -26.07
CA GLY A 75 52.36 9.74 -25.39
C GLY A 75 52.17 8.99 -24.06
N SER A 76 52.35 7.67 -24.11
CA SER A 76 52.46 6.71 -22.98
C SER A 76 53.53 7.03 -21.91
N GLY A 77 53.36 6.57 -20.65
CA GLY A 77 54.50 6.30 -19.76
C GLY A 77 54.29 6.21 -18.23
N GLY A 78 54.10 4.98 -17.69
CA GLY A 78 54.37 4.60 -16.28
C GLY A 78 53.47 5.17 -15.15
N GLY A 79 53.39 4.61 -13.93
CA GLY A 79 53.80 3.26 -13.50
C GLY A 79 54.54 3.12 -12.16
N ALA A 80 53.91 3.34 -10.97
CA ALA A 80 54.56 3.02 -9.67
C ALA A 80 53.64 2.66 -8.48
N LYS A 81 53.66 1.36 -8.15
CA LYS A 81 53.27 0.61 -6.93
C LYS A 81 53.32 1.32 -5.55
N ARG A 82 52.30 1.08 -4.70
CA ARG A 82 52.33 0.88 -3.21
C ARG A 82 50.91 0.40 -2.78
N LYS A 83 50.58 -0.75 -2.19
CA LYS A 83 51.24 -1.94 -1.56
C LYS A 83 51.44 -1.95 -0.03
N ARG A 84 50.39 -2.35 0.72
CA ARG A 84 50.30 -3.06 2.05
C ARG A 84 48.79 -3.17 2.39
N LYS A 85 48.13 -4.27 2.86
CA LYS A 85 48.45 -5.48 3.67
C LYS A 85 48.77 -5.13 5.15
N GLY A 86 48.11 -5.66 6.19
CA GLY A 86 47.01 -6.65 6.38
C GLY A 86 46.90 -7.00 7.90
N SER A 87 46.02 -7.84 8.48
CA SER A 87 44.87 -8.69 8.07
C SER A 87 44.24 -9.37 9.34
N PHE A 88 43.21 -10.22 9.19
CA PHE A 88 42.80 -11.37 10.07
C PHE A 88 41.62 -11.27 11.07
N SER A 89 41.14 -12.48 11.43
CA SER A 89 40.18 -12.89 12.47
C SER A 89 38.67 -12.72 12.18
N ALA A 90 37.75 -13.63 12.56
CA ALA A 90 37.66 -15.11 12.44
C ALA A 90 36.27 -15.57 12.96
N SER A 91 35.68 -16.60 12.37
CA SER A 91 34.37 -17.18 12.77
C SER A 91 34.49 -18.05 14.05
N PRO A 92 33.40 -18.50 14.73
CA PRO A 92 32.45 -19.47 14.15
C PRO A 92 30.96 -19.32 14.54
N ALA A 93 30.11 -20.16 13.95
CA ALA A 93 28.76 -20.48 14.41
C ALA A 93 28.70 -21.96 14.89
N PRO A 94 27.75 -22.35 15.77
CA PRO A 94 27.51 -23.73 16.18
C PRO A 94 26.38 -24.42 15.39
N MET A 95 26.36 -25.76 15.36
CA MET A 95 25.32 -26.57 14.69
C MET A 95 24.99 -27.86 15.47
N THR A 96 23.69 -28.14 15.66
CA THR A 96 23.04 -29.49 15.73
C THR A 96 23.40 -30.51 16.84
N LEU A 97 22.54 -31.56 16.97
CA LEU A 97 22.67 -32.81 17.76
C LEU A 97 22.40 -32.70 19.30
N ASP A 98 21.91 -33.70 20.07
CA ASP A 98 21.02 -34.89 19.90
C ASP A 98 20.86 -35.58 21.32
N LEU A 99 19.97 -36.54 21.69
CA LEU A 99 18.71 -37.15 21.17
C LEU A 99 18.04 -38.00 22.30
N THR A 100 16.74 -38.36 22.17
CA THR A 100 15.94 -39.36 22.96
C THR A 100 15.56 -39.01 24.43
N GLY A 101 14.52 -39.65 25.00
CA GLY A 101 14.20 -39.59 26.45
C GLY A 101 12.71 -39.68 26.86
N THR A 102 12.19 -40.89 27.07
CA THR A 102 10.79 -41.26 27.39
C THR A 102 10.22 -40.81 28.77
N ALA A 103 8.87 -40.66 28.82
CA ALA A 103 7.95 -41.15 29.88
C ALA A 103 7.51 -40.32 31.14
N MET A 104 6.17 -40.23 31.30
CA MET A 104 5.33 -40.12 32.53
C MET A 104 5.20 -38.80 33.36
N GLY A 105 3.95 -38.54 33.82
CA GLY A 105 3.53 -37.43 34.71
C GLY A 105 2.44 -36.55 34.05
N MET A 106 1.16 -36.46 34.46
CA MET A 106 0.51 -36.17 35.76
C MET A 106 0.67 -34.70 36.23
N HIS A 107 -0.38 -33.95 36.61
CA HIS A 107 -1.83 -34.27 36.63
C HIS A 107 -2.78 -33.10 36.21
N PRO A 108 -3.73 -32.50 37.00
CA PRO A 108 -5.01 -32.07 36.41
C PRO A 108 -5.29 -30.55 36.34
N SER A 109 -6.33 -30.21 35.58
CA SER A 109 -6.97 -28.88 35.51
C SER A 109 -7.81 -28.54 36.76
N PRO A 110 -8.16 -27.26 36.92
CA PRO A 110 -9.47 -26.87 37.43
C PRO A 110 -10.31 -26.13 36.37
N LEU A 111 -11.62 -26.41 36.35
CA LEU A 111 -12.62 -25.64 35.62
C LEU A 111 -13.00 -24.37 36.41
N PRO A 112 -13.55 -23.34 35.75
CA PRO A 112 -14.74 -22.70 36.31
C PRO A 112 -15.96 -22.78 35.36
N THR A 113 -17.12 -23.02 35.94
CA THR A 113 -18.40 -23.22 35.24
C THR A 113 -18.97 -21.90 34.70
N ALA A 114 -19.78 -21.99 33.65
CA ALA A 114 -20.37 -20.84 32.95
C ALA A 114 -21.25 -19.94 33.82
N SER A 115 -21.36 -18.68 33.41
CA SER A 115 -22.48 -17.79 33.76
C SER A 115 -22.94 -17.07 32.48
N ALA A 116 -24.22 -17.17 32.16
CA ALA A 116 -24.77 -16.64 30.92
C ALA A 116 -25.08 -15.14 31.04
N ALA A 117 -24.47 -14.34 30.17
CA ALA A 117 -24.85 -12.96 29.91
C ALA A 117 -24.83 -12.72 28.39
N GLY A 118 -25.88 -12.12 27.84
CA GLY A 118 -26.10 -12.07 26.39
C GLY A 118 -25.12 -11.14 25.66
N THR A 119 -24.11 -11.72 25.00
CA THR A 119 -23.18 -10.98 24.13
C THR A 119 -23.91 -10.43 22.90
N LYS A 120 -24.12 -9.11 22.86
CA LYS A 120 -24.63 -8.41 21.67
C LYS A 120 -23.61 -8.54 20.53
N PRO A 121 -24.00 -8.94 19.30
CA PRO A 121 -23.08 -9.05 18.18
C PRO A 121 -22.73 -7.65 17.60
N SER A 122 -21.74 -6.99 18.21
CA SER A 122 -21.19 -5.73 17.72
C SER A 122 -19.66 -5.71 17.84
N THR A 123 -18.98 -6.39 16.92
CA THR A 123 -17.51 -6.47 16.85
C THR A 123 -16.94 -5.48 15.81
N PRO A 124 -16.47 -4.28 16.21
CA PRO A 124 -15.85 -3.30 15.31
C PRO A 124 -14.44 -3.71 14.84
N MET A 125 -14.05 -4.98 14.94
CA MET A 125 -12.72 -5.45 14.53
C MET A 125 -12.60 -5.67 13.02
N SER A 126 -13.68 -6.06 12.32
CA SER A 126 -13.66 -6.27 10.86
C SER A 126 -13.29 -4.99 10.10
N ARG A 127 -14.02 -3.89 10.36
CA ARG A 127 -13.87 -2.63 9.62
C ARG A 127 -12.46 -2.03 9.75
N GLU A 128 -11.86 -2.08 10.93
CA GLU A 128 -10.52 -1.52 11.17
C GLU A 128 -9.39 -2.47 10.73
N ALA A 129 -9.56 -3.79 10.85
CA ALA A 129 -8.57 -4.78 10.43
C ALA A 129 -8.30 -4.73 8.91
N THR A 130 -9.35 -4.78 8.08
CA THR A 130 -9.21 -4.72 6.60
C THR A 130 -8.52 -3.43 6.15
N GLY A 131 -8.70 -2.32 6.88
CA GLY A 131 -8.04 -1.05 6.61
C GLY A 131 -6.55 -0.99 7.00
N LYS A 132 -6.15 -1.72 8.05
CA LYS A 132 -4.74 -1.88 8.44
C LYS A 132 -4.02 -2.84 7.50
N HIS A 133 -4.60 -4.02 7.27
CA HIS A 133 -4.01 -5.04 6.40
C HIS A 133 -3.77 -4.53 4.97
N ARG A 134 -4.71 -3.78 4.38
CA ARG A 134 -4.51 -3.13 3.07
C ARG A 134 -3.48 -2.00 3.09
N ARG A 135 -3.23 -1.35 4.23
CA ARG A 135 -2.14 -0.37 4.38
C ARG A 135 -0.77 -1.05 4.42
N GLU A 136 -0.68 -2.21 5.07
CA GLU A 136 0.52 -3.05 5.14
C GLU A 136 0.83 -3.69 3.78
N LEU A 137 -0.18 -4.29 3.12
CA LEU A 137 -0.07 -4.97 1.83
C LEU A 137 0.43 -4.06 0.69
N TYR A 138 0.05 -2.77 0.70
CA TYR A 138 0.42 -1.82 -0.35
C TYR A 138 1.46 -0.78 0.12
N ALA A 139 2.15 -1.00 1.25
CA ALA A 139 2.93 0.02 1.95
C ALA A 139 3.97 0.77 1.08
N ASP A 140 4.55 0.11 0.09
CA ASP A 140 5.52 0.68 -0.86
C ASP A 140 4.87 1.52 -1.98
N GLN A 141 3.57 1.32 -2.25
CA GLN A 141 2.78 2.08 -3.23
C GLN A 141 2.09 3.32 -2.61
N LEU A 142 2.25 3.56 -1.31
CA LEU A 142 1.48 4.58 -0.58
C LEU A 142 2.27 5.89 -0.37
N PRO A 143 1.65 7.07 -0.60
CA PRO A 143 0.28 7.26 -1.05
C PRO A 143 0.08 6.97 -2.54
N LEU A 144 -1.06 6.37 -2.90
CA LEU A 144 -1.45 6.17 -4.29
C LEU A 144 -1.43 7.50 -5.06
N GLN A 145 -0.77 7.51 -6.20
CA GLN A 145 -0.53 8.72 -7.00
C GLN A 145 -1.77 9.11 -7.84
N PRO A 146 -1.91 10.40 -8.22
CA PRO A 146 -2.85 10.81 -9.25
C PRO A 146 -2.66 10.01 -10.55
N GLY A 147 -3.75 9.66 -11.23
CA GLY A 147 -3.73 8.86 -12.46
C GLY A 147 -3.64 7.34 -12.23
N ARG A 148 -3.40 6.87 -11.00
CA ARG A 148 -3.34 5.44 -10.66
C ARG A 148 -4.72 4.78 -10.87
N LYS A 149 -4.79 3.77 -11.74
CA LYS A 149 -5.98 2.92 -11.92
C LYS A 149 -6.21 2.01 -10.71
N VAL A 150 -7.47 1.88 -10.30
CA VAL A 150 -7.91 1.07 -9.16
C VAL A 150 -9.25 0.38 -9.47
N ALA A 151 -9.49 -0.80 -8.91
CA ALA A 151 -10.84 -1.30 -8.72
C ALA A 151 -11.39 -0.64 -7.45
N PHE A 152 -12.53 0.04 -7.58
CA PHE A 152 -13.16 0.81 -6.52
C PHE A 152 -14.53 0.20 -6.19
N LYS A 153 -14.73 -0.19 -4.93
CA LYS A 153 -16.01 -0.66 -4.42
C LYS A 153 -16.93 0.53 -4.17
N LEU A 154 -18.03 0.60 -4.91
CA LEU A 154 -19.03 1.65 -4.74
C LEU A 154 -19.61 1.61 -3.30
N PRO A 155 -20.00 2.77 -2.73
CA PRO A 155 -20.79 2.79 -1.51
C PRO A 155 -22.13 2.12 -1.80
N ALA A 156 -22.52 1.15 -0.97
CA ALA A 156 -23.80 0.46 -1.10
C ALA A 156 -24.94 1.47 -1.23
N LYS A 157 -25.70 1.41 -2.32
CA LYS A 157 -26.84 2.31 -2.53
C LYS A 157 -27.89 1.95 -1.48
N SER A 158 -28.33 2.95 -0.72
CA SER A 158 -29.45 2.82 0.20
C SER A 158 -30.74 2.65 -0.60
N THR A 159 -31.05 1.44 -1.05
CA THR A 159 -32.35 1.05 -1.61
C THR A 159 -33.44 1.37 -0.57
N ARG A 160 -34.14 2.48 -0.79
CA ARG A 160 -35.33 2.88 -0.01
C ARG A 160 -36.60 2.29 -0.58
N ASP A 161 -36.52 1.81 -1.81
CA ASP A 161 -37.57 1.17 -2.58
C ASP A 161 -37.09 -0.26 -2.88
N GLY A 162 -37.93 -1.24 -2.56
CA GLY A 162 -37.54 -2.66 -2.44
C GLY A 162 -37.59 -3.44 -3.75
N GLU A 163 -36.77 -3.05 -4.72
CA GLU A 163 -36.52 -3.88 -5.91
C GLU A 163 -35.48 -4.96 -5.55
N ASP A 164 -35.84 -6.24 -5.68
CA ASP A 164 -34.99 -7.38 -5.32
C ASP A 164 -33.94 -7.67 -6.41
N SER A 165 -33.02 -6.72 -6.62
CA SER A 165 -31.83 -6.92 -7.47
C SER A 165 -30.97 -8.04 -6.90
N GLN A 166 -31.03 -9.21 -7.54
CA GLN A 166 -30.46 -10.46 -7.03
C GLN A 166 -28.91 -10.50 -7.04
N GLY A 167 -28.25 -9.47 -7.58
CA GLY A 167 -26.86 -9.11 -7.27
C GLY A 167 -26.86 -8.00 -6.21
N GLY A 168 -26.29 -8.28 -5.04
CA GLY A 168 -26.43 -7.40 -3.87
C GLY A 168 -25.87 -5.98 -4.09
N ALA A 169 -26.72 -4.96 -3.88
CA ALA A 169 -26.51 -3.52 -4.13
C ALA A 169 -25.43 -2.81 -3.26
N GLY A 170 -24.40 -3.56 -2.87
CA GLY A 170 -23.26 -3.15 -2.08
C GLY A 170 -22.01 -4.01 -2.31
N ASP A 171 -21.93 -4.75 -3.42
CA ASP A 171 -20.72 -5.45 -3.89
C ASP A 171 -20.23 -5.00 -5.27
N ASP A 172 -20.81 -3.94 -5.84
CA ASP A 172 -20.39 -3.36 -7.11
C ASP A 172 -18.93 -2.83 -7.05
N TRP A 173 -18.06 -3.38 -7.91
CA TRP A 173 -16.68 -2.89 -8.12
C TRP A 173 -16.55 -2.31 -9.53
N ILE A 174 -16.02 -1.09 -9.63
CA ILE A 174 -15.84 -0.35 -10.89
C ILE A 174 -14.39 0.03 -11.12
N LEU A 175 -14.01 0.25 -12.38
CA LEU A 175 -12.72 0.80 -12.77
C LEU A 175 -12.72 2.30 -12.50
N ALA A 176 -11.86 2.73 -11.58
CA ALA A 176 -11.70 4.12 -11.21
C ALA A 176 -10.24 4.56 -11.33
N THR A 177 -10.04 5.88 -11.35
CA THR A 177 -8.73 6.52 -11.37
C THR A 177 -8.58 7.43 -10.15
N VAL A 178 -7.49 7.29 -9.40
CA VAL A 178 -7.18 8.20 -8.28
C VAL A 178 -6.97 9.61 -8.81
N LYS A 179 -7.75 10.58 -8.31
CA LYS A 179 -7.51 12.00 -8.56
C LYS A 179 -6.44 12.56 -7.63
N ARG A 180 -6.56 12.27 -6.33
CA ARG A 180 -5.65 12.77 -5.28
C ARG A 180 -5.85 12.04 -3.96
N CYS A 181 -4.82 12.06 -3.11
CA CYS A 181 -4.99 11.88 -1.67
C CYS A 181 -5.47 13.21 -1.08
N ILE A 182 -6.61 13.20 -0.37
CA ILE A 182 -7.16 14.40 0.28
C ILE A 182 -6.59 14.57 1.69
N LEU A 183 -6.36 13.45 2.39
CA LEU A 183 -6.05 13.44 3.82
C LEU A 183 -5.08 12.28 4.10
N GLN A 184 -3.78 12.61 4.11
CA GLN A 184 -2.68 11.63 4.04
C GLN A 184 -2.44 10.89 5.36
N ASP A 185 -2.75 11.46 6.52
CA ASP A 185 -2.77 10.76 7.81
C ASP A 185 -3.84 9.66 7.84
N ARG A 186 -5.02 9.96 7.29
CA ARG A 186 -6.18 9.05 7.28
C ARG A 186 -6.27 8.15 6.03
N MET A 187 -5.37 8.34 5.07
CA MET A 187 -5.38 7.67 3.75
C MET A 187 -6.74 7.78 3.06
N ARG A 188 -7.28 9.01 3.01
CA ARG A 188 -8.54 9.34 2.31
C ARG A 188 -8.25 9.81 0.89
N TYR A 189 -8.95 9.23 -0.08
CA TYR A 189 -8.74 9.45 -1.51
C TYR A 189 -9.98 10.02 -2.19
N GLU A 190 -9.72 10.82 -3.20
CA GLU A 190 -10.67 11.16 -4.26
C GLU A 190 -10.40 10.22 -5.44
N VAL A 191 -11.40 9.45 -5.85
CA VAL A 191 -11.35 8.63 -7.07
C VAL A 191 -12.42 9.13 -8.05
N GLN A 192 -12.16 8.98 -9.35
CA GLN A 192 -13.14 9.23 -10.41
C GLN A 192 -13.44 7.92 -11.13
N ASP A 193 -14.72 7.65 -11.41
CA ASP A 193 -15.12 6.63 -12.37
C ASP A 193 -14.48 6.90 -13.75
N VAL A 194 -14.21 5.86 -14.54
CA VAL A 194 -13.73 6.01 -15.92
C VAL A 194 -14.86 6.05 -16.96
N ASP A 195 -16.08 5.66 -16.58
CA ASP A 195 -17.26 5.63 -17.45
C ASP A 195 -18.02 6.97 -17.43
N ASP A 196 -18.73 7.25 -16.33
CA ASP A 196 -19.56 8.45 -16.19
C ASP A 196 -18.80 9.70 -15.69
N GLY A 197 -17.57 9.51 -15.22
CA GLY A 197 -16.72 10.57 -14.69
C GLY A 197 -17.11 11.12 -13.31
N ASN A 198 -18.02 10.48 -12.56
CA ASN A 198 -18.38 10.87 -11.20
C ASN A 198 -17.20 10.72 -10.23
N THR A 199 -17.16 11.56 -9.18
CA THR A 199 -16.08 11.55 -8.17
C THR A 199 -16.57 11.12 -6.79
N TYR A 200 -15.76 10.28 -6.13
CA TYR A 200 -16.10 9.63 -4.87
C TYR A 200 -15.00 9.78 -3.80
N ASN A 201 -15.42 10.09 -2.56
CA ASN A 201 -14.55 10.35 -1.42
C ASN A 201 -14.41 9.13 -0.51
N THR A 202 -13.35 8.34 -0.70
CA THR A 202 -13.21 6.98 -0.14
C THR A 202 -11.91 6.76 0.66
N THR A 203 -11.64 5.52 1.09
CA THR A 203 -10.41 5.08 1.80
C THR A 203 -9.89 3.77 1.21
N LEU A 204 -8.65 3.37 1.53
CA LEU A 204 -8.02 2.13 1.04
C LEU A 204 -8.85 0.85 1.21
N ARG A 205 -9.84 0.83 2.11
CA ARG A 205 -10.76 -0.32 2.30
C ARG A 205 -11.61 -0.64 1.07
N SER A 206 -11.97 0.37 0.28
CA SER A 206 -12.76 0.22 -0.94
C SER A 206 -11.91 0.32 -2.21
N ILE A 207 -10.58 0.29 -2.10
CA ILE A 207 -9.65 0.46 -3.23
C ILE A 207 -8.74 -0.76 -3.32
N ILE A 208 -8.66 -1.37 -4.50
CA ILE A 208 -7.63 -2.33 -4.90
C ILE A 208 -6.81 -1.67 -6.03
N PRO A 209 -5.52 -1.35 -5.84
CA PRO A 209 -4.66 -0.91 -6.93
C PRO A 209 -4.51 -2.03 -7.99
N LEU A 210 -4.69 -1.66 -9.27
CA LEU A 210 -4.32 -2.54 -10.40
C LEU A 210 -2.79 -2.63 -10.52
N PRO A 211 -2.23 -3.49 -11.38
CA PRO A 211 -0.85 -3.34 -11.85
C PRO A 211 -0.62 -1.96 -12.52
N ASP A 212 0.65 -1.54 -12.62
CA ASP A 212 1.06 -0.26 -13.22
C ASP A 212 2.31 -0.41 -14.08
N PRO A 213 2.17 -0.51 -15.42
CA PRO A 213 3.32 -0.60 -16.34
C PRO A 213 4.29 0.59 -16.28
N ALA A 214 3.88 1.75 -15.75
CA ALA A 214 4.72 2.94 -15.60
C ALA A 214 5.40 3.04 -14.21
N SER A 215 5.04 2.17 -13.26
CA SER A 215 5.68 2.09 -11.94
C SER A 215 7.16 1.71 -12.04
N PRO A 216 8.05 2.27 -11.20
CA PRO A 216 9.41 1.77 -11.03
C PRO A 216 9.45 0.26 -10.77
N THR A 217 10.43 -0.43 -11.35
CA THR A 217 10.62 -1.90 -11.28
C THR A 217 11.02 -2.43 -9.89
N GLN A 218 11.11 -1.56 -8.88
CA GLN A 218 11.36 -1.95 -7.48
C GLN A 218 10.08 -2.01 -6.64
N LEU A 219 8.94 -1.51 -7.13
CA LEU A 219 7.67 -1.49 -6.40
C LEU A 219 6.79 -2.69 -6.78
N THR A 220 5.97 -3.13 -5.84
CA THR A 220 4.94 -4.17 -6.03
C THR A 220 3.86 -3.77 -7.03
N SER A 221 3.74 -2.48 -7.36
CA SER A 221 2.86 -1.96 -8.41
C SER A 221 3.30 -2.33 -9.82
N ASN A 222 4.59 -2.54 -10.09
CA ASN A 222 5.03 -2.89 -11.44
C ASN A 222 4.61 -4.34 -11.77
N PRO A 223 3.95 -4.61 -12.92
CA PRO A 223 3.52 -5.95 -13.31
C PRO A 223 4.61 -7.02 -13.19
N ALA A 224 5.87 -6.68 -13.49
CA ALA A 224 7.03 -7.57 -13.41
C ALA A 224 7.22 -8.21 -12.02
N ASN A 225 6.76 -7.55 -10.95
CA ASN A 225 6.89 -8.00 -9.57
C ASN A 225 5.64 -8.72 -9.04
N ILE A 226 4.63 -8.96 -9.88
CA ILE A 226 3.34 -9.53 -9.48
C ILE A 226 3.29 -11.02 -9.86
N GLU A 227 3.13 -11.87 -8.84
CA GLU A 227 2.84 -13.31 -8.97
C GLU A 227 1.49 -13.50 -9.69
N ASP A 228 1.38 -14.54 -10.52
CA ASP A 228 0.15 -14.87 -11.24
C ASP A 228 -0.75 -15.81 -10.43
N TYR A 229 -2.07 -15.60 -10.50
CA TYR A 229 -3.04 -16.41 -9.78
C TYR A 229 -3.08 -17.82 -10.38
N PRO A 230 -2.88 -18.89 -9.59
CA PRO A 230 -2.97 -20.25 -10.09
C PRO A 230 -4.40 -20.60 -10.52
N ARG A 231 -4.52 -21.63 -11.34
CA ARG A 231 -5.80 -22.22 -11.74
C ARG A 231 -6.67 -22.58 -10.52
N GLU A 232 -7.99 -22.46 -10.68
CA GLU A 232 -9.04 -22.56 -9.66
C GLU A 232 -9.03 -21.44 -8.59
N SER A 233 -8.17 -20.42 -8.70
CA SER A 233 -8.22 -19.24 -7.82
C SER A 233 -9.48 -18.41 -8.06
N ILE A 234 -10.06 -17.87 -6.99
CA ILE A 234 -11.10 -16.84 -7.06
C ILE A 234 -10.44 -15.46 -7.17
N VAL A 235 -10.81 -14.72 -8.22
CA VAL A 235 -10.30 -13.37 -8.53
C VAL A 235 -11.44 -12.38 -8.71
N LEU A 236 -11.10 -11.11 -8.69
CA LEU A 236 -11.97 -10.01 -9.12
C LEU A 236 -11.42 -9.47 -10.44
N ALA A 237 -12.20 -9.49 -11.51
CA ALA A 237 -11.71 -9.21 -12.87
C ALA A 237 -12.67 -8.31 -13.65
N LEU A 238 -12.13 -7.39 -14.45
CA LEU A 238 -12.90 -6.55 -15.36
C LEU A 238 -13.59 -7.43 -16.42
N TYR A 239 -14.90 -7.30 -16.58
CA TYR A 239 -15.62 -8.05 -17.62
C TYR A 239 -15.39 -7.41 -19.00
N PRO A 240 -15.21 -8.21 -20.08
CA PRO A 240 -14.94 -7.69 -21.43
C PRO A 240 -15.90 -6.59 -21.86
N ASP A 241 -15.35 -5.56 -22.52
CA ASP A 241 -16.06 -4.39 -23.03
C ASP A 241 -16.89 -3.58 -21.99
N THR A 242 -16.59 -3.74 -20.69
CA THR A 242 -17.19 -2.95 -19.60
C THR A 242 -16.16 -2.24 -18.72
N THR A 243 -16.65 -1.38 -17.83
CA THR A 243 -15.90 -0.70 -16.77
C THR A 243 -16.07 -1.36 -15.40
N SER A 244 -16.77 -2.50 -15.31
CA SER A 244 -17.15 -3.17 -14.06
C SER A 244 -16.35 -4.45 -13.81
N PHE A 245 -16.02 -4.71 -12.54
CA PHE A 245 -15.32 -5.90 -12.08
C PHE A 245 -16.28 -6.88 -11.41
N TYR A 246 -16.16 -8.15 -11.78
CA TYR A 246 -17.01 -9.23 -11.27
C TYR A 246 -16.15 -10.37 -10.72
N ARG A 247 -16.76 -11.21 -9.88
CA ARG A 247 -16.12 -12.41 -9.32
C ARG A 247 -15.94 -13.44 -10.43
N ALA A 248 -14.75 -14.02 -10.51
CA ALA A 248 -14.43 -15.08 -11.47
C ALA A 248 -13.51 -16.17 -10.89
N THR A 249 -13.51 -17.34 -11.51
CA THR A 249 -12.59 -18.44 -11.24
C THR A 249 -11.55 -18.53 -12.36
N VAL A 250 -10.27 -18.71 -12.03
CA VAL A 250 -9.18 -18.88 -13.03
C VAL A 250 -9.24 -20.27 -13.67
N VAL A 251 -9.56 -20.33 -14.97
CA VAL A 251 -9.56 -21.56 -15.78
C VAL A 251 -8.18 -21.87 -16.34
N ALA A 252 -7.42 -20.82 -16.70
CA ALA A 252 -6.01 -20.91 -17.06
C ALA A 252 -5.31 -19.58 -16.76
N ALA A 253 -4.10 -19.65 -16.20
CA ALA A 253 -3.26 -18.47 -16.00
C ALA A 253 -2.56 -18.03 -17.30
N PRO A 254 -2.00 -16.80 -17.37
CA PRO A 254 -1.13 -16.39 -18.46
C PRO A 254 0.04 -17.37 -18.64
N TYR A 255 0.44 -17.61 -19.89
CA TYR A 255 1.50 -18.57 -20.22
C TYR A 255 2.79 -18.26 -19.42
N PRO A 256 3.36 -19.21 -18.64
CA PRO A 256 4.50 -18.95 -17.76
C PRO A 256 5.70 -18.32 -18.46
N GLY A 257 6.22 -17.23 -17.91
CA GLY A 257 7.35 -16.48 -18.48
C GLY A 257 7.04 -15.70 -19.78
N SER A 258 5.77 -15.61 -20.21
CA SER A 258 5.38 -14.83 -21.40
C SER A 258 4.99 -13.38 -21.10
N GLY A 259 4.59 -13.08 -19.86
CA GLY A 259 4.06 -11.80 -19.44
C GLY A 259 5.02 -11.03 -18.53
N ASN A 260 4.68 -9.77 -18.27
CA ASN A 260 5.35 -8.94 -17.27
C ASN A 260 4.92 -9.49 -15.89
N GLY A 261 5.75 -10.32 -15.25
CA GLY A 261 5.44 -10.85 -13.91
C GLY A 261 6.33 -12.00 -13.45
N LEU A 262 6.13 -12.39 -12.18
CA LEU A 262 6.86 -13.48 -11.54
C LEU A 262 6.33 -14.88 -11.93
N GLY A 263 5.18 -14.95 -12.60
CA GLY A 263 4.47 -16.21 -12.87
C GLY A 263 3.82 -16.79 -11.61
N ILE A 264 3.31 -18.02 -11.71
CA ILE A 264 2.75 -18.74 -10.55
C ILE A 264 3.90 -19.17 -9.63
N ARG A 265 3.84 -18.78 -8.37
CA ARG A 265 4.86 -19.08 -7.36
C ARG A 265 5.08 -20.59 -7.20
N GLY A 266 6.34 -21.02 -7.29
CA GLY A 266 6.72 -22.44 -7.18
C GLY A 266 6.52 -23.25 -8.47
N GLN A 267 5.82 -22.72 -9.47
CA GLN A 267 5.66 -23.37 -10.78
C GLN A 267 6.89 -23.08 -11.65
N GLY A 268 7.96 -23.86 -11.44
CA GLY A 268 9.23 -23.69 -12.13
C GLY A 268 9.13 -23.83 -13.67
N HIS A 269 10.13 -23.29 -14.36
CA HIS A 269 10.26 -23.16 -15.83
C HIS A 269 9.99 -24.43 -16.71
N GLY A 270 9.79 -25.61 -16.10
CA GLY A 270 9.54 -26.88 -16.79
C GLY A 270 8.10 -27.42 -16.71
N LEU A 271 7.17 -26.79 -15.99
CA LEU A 271 5.76 -27.21 -16.05
C LEU A 271 5.12 -26.77 -17.37
N LYS A 272 4.29 -27.65 -17.94
CA LYS A 272 3.48 -27.31 -19.12
C LYS A 272 2.47 -26.21 -18.78
N PRO A 273 2.19 -25.27 -19.70
CA PRO A 273 1.10 -24.31 -19.54
C PRO A 273 -0.27 -25.01 -19.41
N ASP A 274 -1.22 -24.34 -18.76
CA ASP A 274 -2.62 -24.79 -18.73
C ASP A 274 -3.20 -24.93 -20.15
N PRO A 275 -4.20 -25.81 -20.38
CA PRO A 275 -4.85 -25.96 -21.67
C PRO A 275 -5.47 -24.64 -22.19
N GLY A 276 -4.90 -24.12 -23.28
CA GLY A 276 -5.32 -22.85 -23.87
C GLY A 276 -4.76 -21.60 -23.17
N ALA A 277 -3.79 -21.72 -22.25
CA ALA A 277 -3.08 -20.58 -21.69
C ALA A 277 -2.48 -19.70 -22.80
N LYS A 278 -2.70 -18.39 -22.70
CA LYS A 278 -2.29 -17.37 -23.69
C LYS A 278 -1.34 -16.35 -23.07
N ARG A 279 -0.66 -15.58 -23.92
CA ARG A 279 0.29 -14.56 -23.46
C ARG A 279 -0.45 -13.35 -22.86
N GLY A 280 -0.14 -13.00 -21.62
CA GLY A 280 -0.63 -11.78 -20.95
C GLY A 280 -2.10 -11.79 -20.50
N VAL A 281 -2.89 -12.80 -20.86
CA VAL A 281 -4.31 -12.91 -20.50
C VAL A 281 -4.58 -14.12 -19.62
N TYR A 282 -5.51 -13.95 -18.67
CA TYR A 282 -6.17 -15.02 -17.96
C TYR A 282 -7.34 -15.55 -18.79
N ARG A 283 -7.63 -16.84 -18.66
CA ARG A 283 -8.93 -17.42 -19.04
C ARG A 283 -9.76 -17.59 -17.79
N LEU A 284 -10.93 -16.96 -17.75
CA LEU A 284 -11.75 -16.81 -16.54
C LEU A 284 -13.16 -17.34 -16.77
N LEU A 285 -13.72 -17.95 -15.73
CA LEU A 285 -15.14 -18.30 -15.66
C LEU A 285 -15.80 -17.25 -14.74
N PHE A 286 -16.63 -16.36 -15.28
CA PHE A 286 -17.42 -15.45 -14.45
C PHE A 286 -18.58 -16.20 -13.80
N VAL A 287 -18.97 -15.79 -12.58
CA VAL A 287 -19.97 -16.53 -11.77
C VAL A 287 -21.33 -16.59 -12.44
N ASP A 288 -21.72 -15.52 -13.15
CA ASP A 288 -23.07 -15.29 -13.67
C ASP A 288 -23.18 -15.41 -15.21
N ASP A 289 -22.10 -15.84 -15.88
CA ASP A 289 -21.96 -15.88 -17.35
C ASP A 289 -22.22 -17.29 -17.93
N ASP A 290 -23.16 -18.05 -17.38
CA ASP A 290 -23.61 -19.40 -17.81
C ASP A 290 -22.49 -20.43 -18.11
N GLY A 291 -21.29 -20.24 -17.57
CA GLY A 291 -20.13 -21.09 -17.81
C GLY A 291 -19.30 -20.75 -19.05
N HIS A 292 -19.50 -19.59 -19.68
CA HIS A 292 -18.62 -19.09 -20.72
C HIS A 292 -17.22 -18.75 -20.17
N VAL A 293 -16.19 -18.99 -20.98
CA VAL A 293 -14.79 -18.73 -20.61
C VAL A 293 -14.30 -17.48 -21.33
N GLN A 294 -14.21 -16.37 -20.59
CA GLN A 294 -13.77 -15.07 -21.08
C GLN A 294 -12.24 -14.92 -21.01
N GLU A 295 -11.67 -14.01 -21.79
CA GLU A 295 -10.25 -13.69 -21.80
C GLU A 295 -9.99 -12.25 -21.33
N VAL A 296 -9.26 -12.11 -20.21
CA VAL A 296 -9.04 -10.81 -19.54
C VAL A 296 -7.54 -10.58 -19.37
N GLN A 297 -7.06 -9.38 -19.72
CA GLN A 297 -5.64 -8.99 -19.57
C GLN A 297 -5.22 -9.01 -18.10
N LYS A 298 -4.00 -9.47 -17.80
CA LYS A 298 -3.43 -9.52 -16.44
C LYS A 298 -3.58 -8.20 -15.67
N ASP A 299 -3.41 -7.07 -16.35
CA ASP A 299 -3.50 -5.74 -15.74
C ASP A 299 -4.91 -5.36 -15.25
N TYR A 300 -5.93 -6.18 -15.55
CA TYR A 300 -7.32 -6.02 -15.09
C TYR A 300 -7.83 -7.19 -14.23
N VAL A 301 -6.93 -8.03 -13.69
CA VAL A 301 -7.25 -9.12 -12.75
C VAL A 301 -6.58 -8.85 -11.39
N VAL A 302 -7.40 -8.73 -10.34
CA VAL A 302 -6.97 -8.29 -9.00
C VAL A 302 -7.46 -9.28 -7.92
N PRO A 303 -6.87 -9.31 -6.69
CA PRO A 303 -7.22 -10.35 -5.73
C PRO A 303 -8.64 -10.14 -5.20
N TYR A 304 -9.39 -11.24 -5.08
CA TYR A 304 -10.75 -11.18 -4.55
C TYR A 304 -10.75 -10.68 -3.09
N PRO A 305 -11.61 -9.71 -2.70
CA PRO A 305 -11.50 -8.96 -1.45
C PRO A 305 -12.12 -9.64 -0.21
N GLY A 306 -12.31 -10.96 -0.24
CA GLY A 306 -13.01 -11.75 0.78
C GLY A 306 -12.26 -11.90 2.10
#